data_AF-A0A0P9FIP6-F1
#
_entry.id   AF-A0A0P9FIP6-F1
#
_cell.length_a   1.000
_cell.length_b   1.000
_cell.length_c   1.000
_cell.angle_alpha   90.00
_cell.angle_beta   90.00
_cell.angle_gamma   90.00
#
_symmetry.space_group_name_H-M   'P 1'
#
loop_
_entity.id
_entity.type
_entity.pdbx_description
1 polymer ?
#
loop_
_entity_poly.entity_id
_entity_poly.type
_entity_poly.pdbx_seq_one_letter_code
_entity_poly.pdbx_strand_id
1 'polypeptide(L)'
;MNYPTLNDVIAANERRAAAGQPLIAYYATREEFNAATDLVLAAFDLPSAYRRYLQTVGCTGWCLVTLLANAAAKVQPERAAEFYAAKVILLNVAIGHVRMGLGEWWAAPHPYGDYADTVVYIESPFARFAFHCKKSDPMLAGLLDTHPMSDRGWSGLSLQPYALELVQGFVNGPETAAEIIASIQAQESGTREIAPRPATIDLSMNR
;
A
#
# COMPACT_ATOMS: atom_id res chain seq x y z
N MET A 1 0.49 24.18 2.12
CA MET A 1 1.51 23.69 3.07
C MET A 1 2.68 23.17 2.26
N ASN A 2 3.91 23.57 2.58
CA ASN A 2 5.11 23.00 1.94
C ASN A 2 5.46 21.70 2.68
N TYR A 3 5.42 20.59 1.95
CA TYR A 3 5.75 19.27 2.48
C TYR A 3 7.26 19.13 2.67
N PRO A 4 7.74 18.53 3.77
CA PRO A 4 9.14 18.18 3.89
C PRO A 4 9.54 17.26 2.75
N THR A 5 10.58 17.65 2.03
CA THR A 5 11.16 16.87 0.96
C THR A 5 12.00 15.75 1.55
N LEU A 6 12.34 14.75 0.73
CA LEU A 6 13.29 13.71 1.11
C LEU A 6 14.65 14.30 1.58
N ASN A 7 15.05 15.46 1.07
CA ASN A 7 16.29 16.12 1.50
C ASN A 7 16.19 16.65 2.93
N ASP A 8 15.00 17.10 3.35
CA ASP A 8 14.76 17.59 4.71
C ASP A 8 14.88 16.45 5.73
N VAL A 9 14.47 15.24 5.33
CA VAL A 9 14.59 14.00 6.13
C VAL A 9 16.04 13.54 6.24
N ILE A 10 16.77 13.48 5.12
CA ILE A 10 18.18 13.10 5.10
C ILE A 10 18.98 14.03 6.01
N ALA A 11 18.82 15.34 5.83
CA ALA A 11 19.51 16.33 6.65
C ALA A 11 19.12 16.25 8.14
N ALA A 12 17.87 15.91 8.46
CA ALA A 12 17.44 15.69 9.84
C ALA A 12 18.10 14.46 10.48
N ASN A 13 18.30 13.38 9.71
CA ASN A 13 18.98 12.18 10.19
C ASN A 13 20.48 12.37 10.37
N GLU A 14 21.15 13.06 9.46
CA GLU A 14 22.56 13.42 9.61
C GLU A 14 22.81 14.21 10.89
N ARG A 15 21.94 15.20 11.19
CA ARG A 15 22.01 15.97 12.44
C ARG A 15 21.82 15.10 13.69
N ARG A 16 20.88 14.15 13.65
CA ARG A 16 20.60 13.25 14.78
C ARG A 16 21.71 12.23 14.99
N ALA A 17 22.28 11.71 13.91
CA ALA A 17 23.46 10.83 13.94
C ALA A 17 24.63 11.54 14.64
N ALA A 18 24.93 12.77 14.23
CA ALA A 18 25.99 13.58 14.84
C ALA A 18 25.72 13.88 16.33
N ALA A 19 24.45 13.93 16.74
CA ALA A 19 24.04 14.17 18.13
C ALA A 19 23.90 12.89 18.98
N GLY A 20 24.23 11.71 18.44
CA GLY A 20 24.01 10.42 19.12
C GLY A 20 22.53 10.15 19.43
N GLN A 21 21.62 10.82 18.73
CA GLN A 21 20.19 10.65 18.88
C GLN A 21 19.72 9.50 17.98
N PRO A 22 18.65 8.78 18.38
CA PRO A 22 18.02 7.80 17.50
C PRO A 22 17.67 8.48 16.18
N LEU A 23 18.15 7.91 15.06
CA LEU A 23 17.76 8.36 13.73
C LEU A 23 16.23 8.41 13.66
N ILE A 24 15.69 9.38 12.93
CA ILE A 24 14.35 9.20 12.40
C ILE A 24 14.53 8.01 11.45
N ALA A 25 13.95 6.86 11.79
CA ALA A 25 14.39 5.54 11.36
C ALA A 25 14.83 5.44 9.88
N TYR A 26 15.89 4.66 9.63
CA TYR A 26 16.56 4.43 8.35
C TYR A 26 15.65 4.64 7.12
N TYR A 27 15.85 5.75 6.39
CA TYR A 27 15.06 6.05 5.20
C TYR A 27 15.81 5.56 3.99
N ALA A 28 15.17 4.73 3.17
CA ALA A 28 15.68 4.39 1.86
C ALA A 28 16.15 5.67 1.14
N THR A 29 17.31 5.60 0.51
CA THR A 29 17.87 6.69 -0.27
C THR A 29 16.89 7.10 -1.37
N ARG A 30 17.06 8.32 -1.90
CA ARG A 30 16.28 8.77 -3.07
C ARG A 30 16.39 7.78 -4.23
N GLU A 31 17.58 7.22 -4.41
CA GLU A 31 17.87 6.25 -5.45
C GLU A 31 17.11 4.94 -5.22
N GLU A 32 17.13 4.41 -4.00
CA GLU A 32 16.35 3.21 -3.63
C GLU A 32 14.85 3.42 -3.77
N PHE A 33 14.33 4.57 -3.32
CA PHE A 33 12.92 4.91 -3.44
C PHE A 33 12.48 5.08 -4.90
N ASN A 34 13.29 5.76 -5.71
CA ASN A 34 13.04 5.88 -7.15
C ASN A 34 13.13 4.51 -7.83
N ALA A 35 14.15 3.71 -7.56
CA ALA A 35 14.30 2.39 -8.16
C ALA A 35 13.09 1.50 -7.81
N ALA A 36 12.67 1.49 -6.54
CA ALA A 36 11.49 0.76 -6.09
C ALA A 36 10.21 1.27 -6.77
N THR A 37 10.05 2.59 -6.92
CA THR A 37 8.87 3.16 -7.60
C THR A 37 8.85 2.80 -9.09
N ASP A 38 9.97 2.90 -9.81
CA ASP A 38 10.06 2.52 -11.23
C ASP A 38 9.74 1.05 -11.44
N LEU A 39 10.35 0.19 -10.63
CA LEU A 39 10.14 -1.25 -10.68
C LEU A 39 8.65 -1.58 -10.60
N VAL A 40 7.95 -0.92 -9.69
CA VAL A 40 6.53 -1.17 -9.43
C VAL A 40 5.64 -0.59 -10.53
N LEU A 41 5.93 0.61 -11.04
CA LEU A 41 5.18 1.18 -12.17
C LEU A 41 5.37 0.34 -13.44
N ALA A 42 6.59 -0.14 -13.70
CA ALA A 42 6.88 -1.00 -14.84
C ALA A 42 6.12 -2.34 -14.79
N ALA A 43 5.87 -2.88 -13.59
CA ALA A 43 5.11 -4.13 -13.43
C ALA A 43 3.67 -4.04 -13.95
N PHE A 44 3.11 -2.83 -14.05
CA PHE A 44 1.75 -2.55 -14.52
C PHE A 44 1.70 -1.68 -15.78
N ASP A 45 2.85 -1.52 -16.47
CA ASP A 45 2.99 -0.66 -17.66
C ASP A 45 2.48 0.78 -17.45
N LEU A 46 2.72 1.33 -16.25
CA LEU A 46 2.29 2.68 -15.91
C LEU A 46 3.28 3.73 -16.43
N PRO A 47 2.82 4.86 -17.03
CA PRO A 47 3.70 5.90 -17.52
C PRO A 47 4.59 6.49 -16.41
N SER A 48 5.84 6.81 -16.75
CA SER A 48 6.81 7.42 -15.82
C SER A 48 6.34 8.77 -15.26
N ALA A 49 5.40 9.46 -15.93
CA ALA A 49 4.74 10.66 -15.42
C ALA A 49 4.02 10.42 -14.07
N TYR A 50 3.51 9.21 -13.83
CA TYR A 50 2.81 8.86 -12.60
C TYR A 50 3.74 8.84 -11.41
N ARG A 51 5.03 8.51 -11.60
CA ARG A 51 6.05 8.61 -10.55
C ARG A 51 6.04 10.01 -9.96
N ARG A 52 6.24 11.03 -10.80
CA ARG A 52 6.36 12.42 -10.32
C ARG A 52 5.10 12.84 -9.57
N TYR A 53 3.93 12.49 -10.09
CA TYR A 53 2.66 12.79 -9.43
C TYR A 53 2.56 12.11 -8.07
N LEU A 54 2.67 10.78 -8.00
CA LEU A 54 2.56 9.99 -6.76
C LEU A 54 3.61 10.39 -5.70
N GLN A 55 4.81 10.80 -6.13
CA GLN A 55 5.83 11.28 -5.22
C GLN A 55 5.52 12.65 -4.63
N THR A 56 4.74 13.49 -5.32
CA THR A 56 4.40 14.85 -4.88
C THR A 56 3.18 14.94 -3.96
N VAL A 57 2.31 13.93 -3.92
CA VAL A 57 1.09 13.94 -3.08
C VAL A 57 1.30 13.35 -1.68
N GLY A 58 2.55 13.37 -1.20
CA GLY A 58 2.90 12.98 0.17
C GLY A 58 2.60 11.51 0.49
N CYS A 59 2.20 11.23 1.74
CA CYS A 59 2.01 9.86 2.25
C CYS A 59 1.01 9.04 1.44
N THR A 60 -0.05 9.66 0.89
CA THR A 60 -1.08 8.95 0.09
C THR A 60 -0.47 8.32 -1.15
N GLY A 61 0.29 9.08 -1.93
CA GLY A 61 0.92 8.56 -3.14
C GLY A 61 1.95 7.47 -2.84
N TRP A 62 2.66 7.58 -1.71
CA TRP A 62 3.65 6.59 -1.28
C TRP A 62 2.96 5.29 -0.80
N CYS A 63 1.81 5.39 -0.14
CA CYS A 63 0.99 4.23 0.21
C CYS A 63 0.43 3.52 -1.04
N LEU A 64 0.00 4.29 -2.05
CA LEU A 64 -0.51 3.73 -3.30
C LEU A 64 0.57 2.95 -4.07
N VAL A 65 1.79 3.46 -4.20
CA VAL A 65 2.89 2.69 -4.81
C VAL A 65 3.32 1.50 -3.95
N THR A 66 3.21 1.59 -2.62
CA THR A 66 3.44 0.45 -1.72
C THR A 66 2.40 -0.66 -1.93
N LEU A 67 1.13 -0.30 -2.16
CA LEU A 67 0.07 -1.25 -2.51
C LEU A 67 0.36 -1.93 -3.84
N LEU A 68 0.77 -1.17 -4.86
CA LEU A 68 1.15 -1.72 -6.15
C LEU A 68 2.31 -2.71 -6.03
N ALA A 69 3.33 -2.42 -5.21
CA ALA A 69 4.43 -3.37 -4.98
C ALA A 69 3.93 -4.71 -4.44
N ASN A 70 3.00 -4.65 -3.49
CA ASN A 70 2.40 -5.85 -2.91
C ASN A 70 1.47 -6.59 -3.89
N ALA A 71 0.81 -5.87 -4.81
CA ALA A 71 0.02 -6.46 -5.88
C ALA A 71 0.91 -7.10 -6.97
N ALA A 72 1.99 -6.43 -7.36
CA ALA A 72 2.96 -6.94 -8.33
C ALA A 72 3.57 -8.28 -7.88
N ALA A 73 3.89 -8.41 -6.59
CA ALA A 73 4.38 -9.68 -6.03
C ALA A 73 3.39 -10.86 -6.18
N LYS A 74 2.08 -10.59 -6.29
CA LYS A 74 1.05 -11.62 -6.51
C LYS A 74 0.85 -11.94 -8.00
N VAL A 75 0.97 -10.92 -8.86
CA VAL A 75 0.79 -11.05 -10.31
C VAL A 75 2.03 -11.67 -10.97
N GLN A 76 3.22 -11.39 -10.43
CA GLN A 76 4.53 -11.86 -10.90
C GLN A 76 5.24 -12.63 -9.77
N PRO A 77 4.75 -13.84 -9.40
CA PRO A 77 5.26 -14.60 -8.27
C PRO A 77 6.75 -14.98 -8.41
N GLU A 78 7.26 -15.11 -9.63
CA GLU A 78 8.67 -15.38 -9.94
C GLU A 78 9.60 -14.23 -9.54
N ARG A 79 9.08 -13.01 -9.39
CA ARG A 79 9.79 -11.82 -8.92
C ARG A 79 9.30 -11.32 -7.56
N ALA A 80 8.51 -12.13 -6.84
CA ALA A 80 7.88 -11.73 -5.59
C ALA A 80 8.88 -11.18 -4.55
N ALA A 81 10.08 -11.77 -4.48
CA ALA A 81 11.13 -11.30 -3.57
C ALA A 81 11.58 -9.86 -3.87
N GLU A 82 11.76 -9.50 -5.15
CA GLU A 82 12.12 -8.15 -5.58
C GLU A 82 11.01 -7.14 -5.22
N PHE A 83 9.75 -7.51 -5.49
CA PHE A 83 8.61 -6.64 -5.19
C PHE A 83 8.34 -6.50 -3.69
N TYR A 84 8.59 -7.54 -2.89
CA TYR A 84 8.52 -7.42 -1.44
C TYR A 84 9.65 -6.57 -0.86
N ALA A 85 10.86 -6.64 -1.41
CA ALA A 85 11.94 -5.73 -1.04
C ALA A 85 11.58 -4.26 -1.37
N ALA A 86 11.04 -4.02 -2.58
CA ALA A 86 10.56 -2.70 -2.98
C ALA A 86 9.41 -2.21 -2.09
N LYS A 87 8.44 -3.06 -1.75
CA LYS A 87 7.35 -2.74 -0.82
C LYS A 87 7.89 -2.26 0.52
N VAL A 88 8.88 -2.93 1.08
CA VAL A 88 9.48 -2.59 2.37
C VAL A 88 10.16 -1.22 2.33
N ILE A 89 10.90 -0.93 1.25
CA ILE A 89 11.49 0.39 0.98
C ILE A 89 10.41 1.49 0.91
N LEU A 90 9.35 1.26 0.11
CA LEU A 90 8.28 2.23 -0.08
C LEU A 90 7.47 2.46 1.21
N LEU A 91 7.21 1.40 1.98
CA LEU A 91 6.50 1.47 3.26
C LEU A 91 7.29 2.25 4.31
N ASN A 92 8.60 2.02 4.37
CA ASN A 92 9.49 2.76 5.27
C ASN A 92 9.40 4.28 4.99
N VAL A 93 9.49 4.67 3.72
CA VAL A 93 9.36 6.07 3.29
C VAL A 93 7.97 6.62 3.62
N ALA A 94 6.90 5.84 3.40
CA ALA A 94 5.52 6.22 3.74
C ALA A 94 5.32 6.50 5.25
N ILE A 95 5.73 5.57 6.12
CA ILE A 95 5.66 5.75 7.58
C ILE A 95 6.43 7.00 7.99
N GLY A 96 7.63 7.14 7.47
CA GLY A 96 8.52 8.21 7.85
C GLY A 96 8.03 9.59 7.41
N HIS A 97 7.23 9.71 6.34
CA HIS A 97 6.49 10.93 6.00
C HIS A 97 5.47 11.31 7.07
N VAL A 98 4.69 10.33 7.51
CA VAL A 98 3.60 10.52 8.46
C VAL A 98 4.14 11.01 9.80
N ARG A 99 5.28 10.48 10.24
CA ARG A 99 5.99 10.90 11.45
C ARG A 99 6.43 12.38 11.45
N MET A 100 6.45 13.04 10.30
CA MET A 100 6.71 14.48 10.21
C MET A 100 5.44 15.34 10.40
N GLY A 101 4.34 14.74 10.85
CA GLY A 101 3.10 15.43 11.22
C GLY A 101 2.02 15.44 10.13
N LEU A 102 2.04 14.46 9.22
CA LEU A 102 1.22 14.48 7.99
C LEU A 102 0.30 13.26 7.84
N GLY A 103 -0.28 12.81 8.94
CA GLY A 103 -1.24 11.71 9.02
C GLY A 103 -1.13 10.97 10.34
N GLU A 104 -1.84 9.86 10.46
CA GLU A 104 -1.69 8.93 11.59
C GLU A 104 -1.12 7.61 11.08
N TRP A 105 -0.26 6.98 11.87
CA TRP A 105 0.18 5.61 11.60
C TRP A 105 0.24 4.83 12.91
N TRP A 106 0.03 3.53 12.83
CA TRP A 106 0.18 2.61 13.94
C TRP A 106 0.49 1.22 13.40
N ALA A 107 0.83 0.29 14.28
CA ALA A 107 0.90 -1.11 13.91
C ALA A 107 0.20 -1.99 14.95
N ALA A 108 -0.25 -3.16 14.50
CA ALA A 108 -0.88 -4.17 15.33
C ALA A 108 -0.33 -5.57 14.99
N PRO A 109 -0.29 -6.51 15.94
CA PRO A 109 0.05 -7.89 15.66
C PRO A 109 -0.89 -8.51 14.61
N HIS A 110 -0.33 -9.27 13.67
CA HIS A 110 -1.12 -10.01 12.68
C HIS A 110 -1.48 -11.40 13.23
N PRO A 111 -2.76 -11.81 13.21
CA PRO A 111 -3.21 -13.05 13.85
C PRO A 111 -2.70 -14.35 13.20
N TYR A 112 -2.27 -14.32 11.94
CA TYR A 112 -1.90 -15.51 11.16
C TYR A 112 -0.42 -15.48 10.74
N GLY A 113 0.48 -15.47 11.74
CA GLY A 113 1.92 -15.13 11.68
C GLY A 113 2.87 -15.82 10.67
N ASP A 114 2.38 -16.57 9.69
CA ASP A 114 3.22 -17.42 8.82
C ASP A 114 4.04 -16.60 7.80
N TYR A 115 3.44 -15.57 7.18
CA TYR A 115 4.10 -14.71 6.18
C TYR A 115 4.27 -13.25 6.63
N ALA A 116 3.53 -12.84 7.66
CA ALA A 116 3.61 -11.54 8.31
C ALA A 116 3.13 -11.66 9.76
N ASP A 117 3.86 -11.06 10.69
CA ASP A 117 3.56 -11.05 12.13
C ASP A 117 2.99 -9.70 12.60
N THR A 118 3.00 -8.70 11.72
CA THR A 118 2.66 -7.32 12.02
C THR A 118 1.88 -6.71 10.85
N VAL A 119 0.90 -5.88 11.15
CA VAL A 119 0.20 -5.03 10.18
C VAL A 119 0.48 -3.58 10.50
N VAL A 120 1.05 -2.86 9.54
CA VAL A 120 1.20 -1.41 9.59
C VAL A 120 -0.02 -0.76 8.97
N TYR A 121 -0.56 0.24 9.66
CA TYR A 121 -1.62 1.09 9.20
C TYR A 121 -1.09 2.51 8.97
N ILE A 122 -1.43 3.09 7.82
CA ILE A 122 -1.18 4.49 7.50
C ILE A 122 -2.51 5.12 7.12
N GLU A 123 -2.91 6.15 7.83
CA GLU A 123 -4.11 6.93 7.57
C GLU A 123 -3.73 8.25 6.88
N SER A 124 -4.30 8.46 5.71
CA SER A 124 -4.24 9.72 4.98
C SER A 124 -5.64 10.36 4.93
N PRO A 125 -5.77 11.62 4.48
CA PRO A 125 -7.08 12.25 4.30
C PRO A 125 -8.06 11.49 3.40
N PHE A 126 -7.57 10.55 2.58
CA PHE A 126 -8.34 9.85 1.56
C PHE A 126 -8.64 8.39 1.91
N ALA A 127 -7.77 7.74 2.69
CA ALA A 127 -7.87 6.31 2.93
C ALA A 127 -7.04 5.86 4.14
N ARG A 128 -7.40 4.67 4.63
CA ARG A 128 -6.56 3.89 5.53
C ARG A 128 -5.94 2.74 4.76
N PHE A 129 -4.61 2.71 4.74
CA PHE A 129 -3.82 1.67 4.09
C PHE A 129 -3.32 0.67 5.11
N ALA A 130 -3.39 -0.62 4.78
CA ALA A 130 -2.92 -1.70 5.65
C ALA A 130 -1.87 -2.55 4.92
N PHE A 131 -0.71 -2.73 5.55
CA PHE A 131 0.44 -3.43 4.99
C PHE A 131 0.93 -4.52 5.94
N HIS A 132 0.86 -5.77 5.48
CA HIS A 132 1.43 -6.92 6.18
C HIS A 132 2.96 -6.89 6.09
N CYS A 133 3.66 -6.99 7.21
CA CYS A 133 5.12 -7.04 7.26
C CYS A 133 5.62 -7.96 8.37
N LYS A 134 6.93 -8.21 8.39
CA LYS A 134 7.61 -8.87 9.50
C LYS A 134 8.22 -7.82 10.42
N LYS A 135 8.05 -7.98 11.74
CA LYS A 135 8.66 -7.10 12.74
C LYS A 135 10.18 -7.15 12.68
N SER A 136 10.72 -8.32 12.32
CA SER A 136 12.15 -8.56 12.16
C SER A 136 12.73 -8.01 10.85
N ASP A 137 11.94 -7.37 9.99
CA ASP A 137 12.46 -6.79 8.76
C ASP A 137 13.46 -5.66 9.10
N PRO A 138 14.75 -5.76 8.72
CA PRO A 138 15.77 -4.79 9.12
C PRO A 138 15.43 -3.34 8.73
N MET A 139 14.71 -3.15 7.62
CA MET A 139 14.33 -1.82 7.13
C MET A 139 13.14 -1.23 7.90
N LEU A 140 12.37 -2.04 8.63
CA LEU A 140 11.20 -1.60 9.40
C LEU A 140 11.39 -1.75 10.92
N ALA A 141 12.31 -2.60 11.40
CA ALA A 141 12.44 -2.97 12.80
C ALA A 141 12.51 -1.75 13.74
N GLY A 142 13.37 -0.78 13.45
CA GLY A 142 13.49 0.44 14.26
C GLY A 142 12.22 1.32 14.24
N LEU A 143 11.45 1.32 13.15
CA LEU A 143 10.15 1.99 13.11
C LEU A 143 9.14 1.23 13.98
N LEU A 144 9.06 -0.10 13.79
CA LEU A 144 8.09 -0.95 14.46
C LEU A 144 8.36 -1.04 15.98
N ASP A 145 9.60 -0.93 16.45
CA ASP A 145 9.87 -0.88 17.89
C ASP A 145 9.34 0.38 18.57
N THR A 146 9.04 1.43 17.80
CA THR A 146 8.54 2.72 18.30
C THR A 146 7.15 3.05 17.78
N HIS A 147 6.43 2.07 17.23
CA HIS A 147 5.14 2.31 16.63
C HIS A 147 4.11 2.76 17.68
N PRO A 148 3.20 3.70 17.35
CA PRO A 148 2.04 3.97 18.17
C PRO A 148 1.17 2.71 18.31
N MET A 149 0.65 2.47 19.50
CA MET A 149 -0.41 1.48 19.71
C MET A 149 -1.76 2.09 19.30
N SER A 150 -2.64 1.27 18.73
CA SER A 150 -4.01 1.68 18.42
C SER A 150 -5.00 0.65 18.97
N ASP A 151 -6.04 1.14 19.64
CA ASP A 151 -7.14 0.32 20.17
C ASP A 151 -8.05 -0.23 19.06
N ARG A 152 -7.86 0.23 17.81
CA ARG A 152 -8.73 -0.10 16.66
C ARG A 152 -8.51 -1.53 16.13
N GLY A 153 -7.46 -2.22 16.55
CA GLY A 153 -7.17 -3.61 16.17
C GLY A 153 -6.91 -3.80 14.66
N TRP A 154 -7.04 -5.05 14.20
CA TRP A 154 -6.84 -5.44 12.80
C TRP A 154 -8.14 -5.39 11.99
N SER A 155 -8.06 -4.94 10.72
CA SER A 155 -9.14 -5.01 9.72
C SER A 155 -8.74 -5.90 8.55
N GLY A 156 -9.64 -6.79 8.13
CA GLY A 156 -9.42 -7.79 7.08
C GLY A 156 -9.73 -7.33 5.65
N LEU A 157 -10.22 -6.11 5.44
CA LEU A 157 -10.48 -5.59 4.09
C LEU A 157 -9.15 -5.26 3.38
N SER A 158 -8.83 -6.06 2.37
CA SER A 158 -7.60 -5.97 1.60
C SER A 158 -7.80 -5.07 0.38
N LEU A 159 -7.19 -3.89 0.35
CA LEU A 159 -7.16 -3.01 -0.84
C LEU A 159 -6.27 -3.55 -1.97
N GLN A 160 -5.51 -4.61 -1.70
CA GLN A 160 -4.50 -5.16 -2.59
C GLN A 160 -5.01 -5.63 -3.97
N PRO A 161 -6.18 -6.31 -4.10
CA PRO A 161 -6.69 -6.71 -5.41
C PRO A 161 -6.98 -5.50 -6.34
N TYR A 162 -7.25 -4.34 -5.75
CA TYR A 162 -7.68 -3.12 -6.45
C TYR A 162 -6.60 -2.04 -6.50
N ALA A 163 -5.34 -2.40 -6.23
CA ALA A 163 -4.26 -1.43 -6.10
C ALA A 163 -4.07 -0.57 -7.36
N LEU A 164 -4.20 -1.15 -8.55
CA LEU A 164 -4.07 -0.43 -9.82
C LEU A 164 -5.22 0.56 -10.04
N GLU A 165 -6.45 0.11 -9.82
CA GLU A 165 -7.65 0.94 -9.93
C GLU A 165 -7.59 2.13 -8.96
N LEU A 166 -7.15 1.90 -7.73
CA LEU A 166 -6.95 2.96 -6.74
C LEU A 166 -5.92 3.99 -7.18
N VAL A 167 -4.79 3.54 -7.75
CA VAL A 167 -3.75 4.45 -8.25
C VAL A 167 -4.27 5.24 -9.44
N GLN A 168 -4.95 4.58 -10.38
CA GLN A 168 -5.49 5.24 -11.57
C GLN A 168 -6.61 6.21 -11.21
N GLY A 169 -7.55 5.83 -10.35
CA GLY A 169 -8.61 6.71 -9.83
C GLY A 169 -8.03 7.91 -9.07
N PHE A 170 -6.97 7.69 -8.29
CA PHE A 170 -6.26 8.78 -7.63
C PHE A 170 -5.56 9.72 -8.61
N VAL A 171 -4.87 9.20 -9.61
CA VAL A 171 -4.16 10.00 -10.62
C VAL A 171 -5.13 10.77 -11.52
N ASN A 172 -6.27 10.17 -11.84
CA ASN A 172 -7.29 10.78 -12.69
C ASN A 172 -8.23 11.73 -11.91
N GLY A 173 -8.31 11.58 -10.58
CA GLY A 173 -9.35 12.16 -9.71
C GLY A 173 -10.77 11.69 -10.10
N PRO A 174 -11.83 12.01 -9.33
CA PRO A 174 -12.04 12.08 -7.90
C PRO A 174 -12.82 10.83 -7.43
N GLU A 175 -12.18 9.68 -7.30
CA GLU A 175 -12.78 8.56 -6.56
C GLU A 175 -11.89 8.24 -5.36
N THR A 176 -12.45 8.44 -4.17
CA THR A 176 -11.82 8.05 -2.90
C THR A 176 -11.79 6.53 -2.78
N ALA A 177 -10.86 5.99 -1.99
CA ALA A 177 -10.82 4.54 -1.75
C ALA A 177 -12.14 4.01 -1.15
N ALA A 178 -12.85 4.85 -0.38
CA ALA A 178 -14.17 4.52 0.15
C ALA A 178 -15.23 4.43 -0.95
N GLU A 179 -15.22 5.32 -1.94
CA GLU A 179 -16.13 5.29 -3.09
C GLU A 179 -15.85 4.10 -4.01
N ILE A 180 -14.58 3.73 -4.21
CA ILE A 180 -14.18 2.53 -4.95
C ILE A 180 -14.61 1.26 -4.20
N ILE A 181 -14.36 1.17 -2.88
CA ILE A 181 -14.84 0.05 -2.07
C ILE A 181 -16.36 -0.06 -2.12
N ALA A 182 -17.08 1.07 -2.01
CA ALA A 182 -18.54 1.09 -2.02
C ALA A 182 -19.13 0.72 -3.39
N SER A 183 -18.55 1.20 -4.50
CA SER A 183 -19.02 0.89 -5.86
C SER A 183 -18.83 -0.60 -6.19
N ILE A 184 -17.74 -1.20 -5.73
CA ILE A 184 -17.44 -2.62 -5.92
C ILE A 184 -18.34 -3.49 -5.05
N GLN A 185 -18.53 -3.14 -3.77
CA GLN A 185 -19.49 -3.83 -2.91
C GLN A 185 -20.90 -3.80 -3.51
N ALA A 186 -21.28 -2.70 -4.17
CA ALA A 186 -22.54 -2.60 -4.89
C ALA A 186 -22.58 -3.49 -6.16
N GLN A 187 -21.48 -3.64 -6.90
CA GLN A 187 -21.39 -4.51 -8.08
C GLN A 187 -21.39 -6.02 -7.74
N GLU A 188 -20.71 -6.43 -6.68
CA GLU A 188 -20.72 -7.81 -6.18
C GLU A 188 -22.09 -8.20 -5.62
N SER A 189 -22.84 -7.23 -5.08
CA SER A 189 -24.24 -7.41 -4.65
C SER A 189 -25.23 -7.46 -5.81
N GLY A 190 -24.85 -6.96 -7.00
CA GLY A 190 -25.69 -6.85 -8.20
C GLY A 190 -25.52 -7.97 -9.22
N THR A 191 -24.57 -8.89 -9.05
CA THR A 191 -24.31 -10.00 -9.98
C THR A 191 -24.65 -11.37 -9.38
N ARG A 192 -25.95 -11.58 -9.12
CA ARG A 192 -26.56 -12.92 -9.05
C ARG A 192 -27.90 -12.92 -9.79
N GLU A 193 -27.86 -12.75 -11.10
CA GLU A 193 -28.79 -13.44 -11.98
C GLU A 193 -27.98 -14.10 -13.10
N ILE A 194 -27.58 -15.34 -12.84
CA ILE A 194 -27.28 -16.28 -13.92
C ILE A 194 -28.64 -16.51 -14.58
N ALA A 195 -28.88 -15.85 -15.71
CA ALA A 195 -29.99 -16.20 -16.58
C ALA A 195 -29.92 -17.72 -16.85
N PRO A 196 -31.01 -18.48 -16.64
CA PRO A 196 -30.97 -19.92 -16.77
C PRO A 196 -30.55 -20.31 -18.21
N ARG A 197 -29.67 -21.31 -18.31
CA ARG A 197 -29.27 -21.90 -19.60
C ARG A 197 -30.52 -22.25 -20.43
N PRO A 198 -30.50 -22.04 -21.76
CA PRO A 198 -31.62 -22.41 -22.60
C PRO A 198 -31.89 -23.91 -22.53
N ALA A 199 -33.18 -24.23 -22.59
CA ALA A 199 -33.81 -25.49 -22.22
C ALA A 199 -33.12 -26.75 -22.75
N THR A 200 -32.96 -27.74 -21.87
CA THR A 200 -32.88 -29.15 -22.28
C THR A 200 -34.25 -29.53 -22.83
N ILE A 201 -34.30 -29.85 -24.12
CA ILE A 201 -35.48 -30.43 -24.77
C ILE A 201 -35.71 -31.81 -24.13
N ASP A 202 -36.87 -32.01 -23.50
CA ASP A 202 -37.38 -33.33 -23.12
C ASP A 202 -38.37 -33.80 -24.19
N LEU A 203 -38.04 -34.94 -24.82
CA LEU A 203 -38.79 -35.63 -25.88
C LEU A 203 -39.68 -36.76 -25.31
N SER A 204 -40.30 -36.53 -24.17
CA SER A 204 -41.31 -37.42 -23.59
C SER A 204 -42.49 -36.56 -23.10
N MET A 205 -43.76 -36.76 -23.47
CA MET A 205 -44.47 -37.94 -23.88
C MET A 205 -45.60 -37.57 -24.85
N ASN A 206 -45.66 -38.28 -25.98
CA ASN A 206 -46.92 -38.66 -26.59
C ASN A 206 -47.58 -39.67 -25.64
N ARG A 207 -48.76 -39.33 -25.09
CA ARG A 207 -49.95 -40.18 -25.00
C ARG A 207 -51.11 -39.41 -24.39
#